data_AF-A0A0D2LPZ7-F1
#
_entry.id   AF-A0A0D2LPZ7-F1
#
_cell.length_a   1.000
_cell.length_b   1.000
_cell.length_c   1.000
_cell.angle_alpha   90.00
_cell.angle_beta   90.00
_cell.angle_gamma   90.00
#
_symmetry.space_group_name_H-M   'P 1'
#
loop_
_entity.id
_entity.type
_entity.pdbx_description
1 polymer ?
#
loop_
_entity_poly.entity_id
_entity_poly.type
_entity_poly.pdbx_seq_one_letter_code
_entity_poly.pdbx_strand_id
1 'polypeptide(L)'
;MGGWVREFVRHTDATYSLGCSFLTHPDFNAGLKGYLDGTGVLAIVLGTRRGDPNAEGQEYFCPSSEGWPPFMRINPVLDWTYHDVWTFLRAAKVPYCDLYNRGYTSLGGVHNTLPNSALKKADGSFAPAHMLADGRLERSGRATKNRRPDSLPATPADVAPCITLSAGIVVIGDEIISGKVTDSNTPFLCRELRAIGWSVAKVVMVPDEVAAIAQEVAALSSEVDVVLTSGGVGPTLDDVTMEAVAQAFGTNLIRWVHKTSDRGAPRATHPNTFRL
;
A
#
# COMPACT_ATOMS: atom_id res chain seq x y z
N MET A 1 9.92 9.50 -21.48
CA MET A 1 9.47 8.64 -20.36
C MET A 1 10.60 7.98 -19.59
N GLY A 2 11.52 7.25 -20.24
CA GLY A 2 12.59 6.51 -19.54
C GLY A 2 13.55 7.36 -18.70
N GLY A 3 13.84 8.60 -19.13
CA GLY A 3 14.62 9.56 -18.33
C GLY A 3 13.94 9.95 -17.02
N TRP A 4 12.65 10.29 -17.07
CA TRP A 4 11.84 10.71 -15.92
C TRP A 4 11.75 9.66 -14.82
N VAL A 5 11.55 8.38 -15.19
CA VAL A 5 11.47 7.29 -14.22
C VAL A 5 12.83 7.03 -13.59
N ARG A 6 13.91 6.98 -14.39
CA ARG A 6 15.27 6.77 -13.86
C ARG A 6 15.73 7.92 -12.96
N GLU A 7 15.40 9.16 -13.34
CA GLU A 7 15.69 10.33 -12.53
C GLU A 7 14.93 10.30 -11.21
N PHE A 8 13.63 9.98 -11.25
CA PHE A 8 12.83 9.80 -10.04
C PHE A 8 13.43 8.72 -9.12
N VAL A 9 13.79 7.55 -9.65
CA VAL A 9 14.41 6.46 -8.87
C VAL A 9 15.72 6.92 -8.21
N ARG A 10 16.60 7.62 -8.93
CA ARG A 10 17.84 8.15 -8.36
C ARG A 10 17.57 9.18 -7.27
N HIS A 11 16.59 10.06 -7.48
CA HIS A 11 16.20 11.05 -6.48
C HIS A 11 15.64 10.39 -5.21
N THR A 12 14.79 9.38 -5.36
CA THR A 12 14.25 8.63 -4.20
C THR A 12 15.34 7.85 -3.47
N ASP A 13 16.29 7.25 -4.20
CA ASP A 13 17.42 6.54 -3.60
C ASP A 13 18.29 7.49 -2.76
N ALA A 14 18.60 8.67 -3.28
CA ALA A 14 19.34 9.70 -2.54
C ALA A 14 18.56 10.21 -1.32
N THR A 15 17.24 10.41 -1.45
CA THR A 15 16.39 10.94 -0.39
C THR A 15 16.23 9.96 0.77
N TYR A 16 16.05 8.67 0.46
CA TYR A 16 15.77 7.63 1.44
C TYR A 16 16.97 6.74 1.77
N SER A 17 18.14 6.99 1.18
CA SER A 17 19.38 6.23 1.38
C SER A 17 19.20 4.72 1.18
N LEU A 18 18.58 4.33 0.06
CA LEU A 18 18.14 2.94 -0.17
C LEU A 18 19.27 2.02 -0.67
N GLY A 19 20.36 2.58 -1.20
CA GLY A 19 21.47 1.80 -1.75
C GLY A 19 21.09 1.10 -3.06
N CYS A 20 20.35 1.79 -3.92
CA CYS A 20 19.77 1.20 -5.13
C CYS A 20 20.86 0.70 -6.10
N SER A 21 20.78 -0.60 -6.47
CA SER A 21 21.65 -1.23 -7.46
C SER A 21 20.93 -1.42 -8.79
N PHE A 22 21.54 -0.96 -9.89
CA PHE A 22 20.98 -1.12 -11.23
C PHE A 22 21.59 -2.33 -11.93
N LEU A 23 20.79 -3.38 -12.13
CA LEU A 23 21.21 -4.53 -12.92
C LEU A 23 21.19 -4.17 -14.42
N THR A 24 22.33 -4.36 -15.10
CA THR A 24 22.50 -4.04 -16.53
C THR A 24 22.47 -5.27 -17.43
N HIS A 25 22.20 -6.45 -16.87
CA HIS A 25 22.14 -7.69 -17.65
C HIS A 25 20.99 -7.62 -18.67
N PRO A 26 21.21 -8.02 -19.94
CA PRO A 26 20.18 -7.90 -21.00
C PRO A 26 19.00 -8.85 -20.77
N ASP A 27 19.24 -10.00 -20.16
CA ASP A 27 18.21 -10.93 -19.72
C ASP A 27 17.91 -10.71 -18.22
N PHE A 28 16.66 -10.42 -17.90
CA PHE A 28 16.25 -10.09 -16.53
C PHE A 28 16.37 -11.29 -15.58
N ASN A 29 16.05 -12.50 -16.04
CA ASN A 29 16.08 -13.70 -15.21
C ASN A 29 17.53 -14.06 -14.84
N ALA A 30 18.43 -14.10 -15.82
CA ALA A 30 19.85 -14.33 -15.61
C ALA A 30 20.50 -13.23 -14.74
N GLY A 31 20.10 -11.96 -14.94
CA GLY A 31 20.56 -10.85 -14.11
C GLY A 31 20.13 -10.99 -12.65
N LEU A 32 18.87 -11.35 -12.42
CA LEU A 32 18.35 -11.61 -11.07
C LEU A 32 19.05 -12.81 -10.43
N LYS A 33 19.28 -13.89 -11.17
CA LYS A 33 20.02 -15.06 -10.68
C LYS A 33 21.42 -14.66 -10.21
N GLY A 34 22.17 -13.92 -11.03
CA GLY A 34 23.51 -13.46 -10.68
C GLY A 34 23.52 -12.55 -9.44
N TYR A 35 22.49 -11.70 -9.28
CA TYR A 35 22.33 -10.87 -8.09
C TYR A 35 22.09 -11.71 -6.83
N LEU A 36 21.18 -12.68 -6.88
CA LEU A 36 20.87 -13.56 -5.74
C LEU A 36 22.09 -14.39 -5.34
N ASP A 37 22.77 -15.01 -6.30
CA ASP A 37 23.98 -15.81 -6.06
C ASP A 37 25.11 -14.96 -5.47
N GLY A 38 25.25 -13.70 -5.92
CA GLY A 38 26.32 -12.79 -5.48
C GLY A 38 26.06 -12.12 -4.13
N THR A 39 24.81 -12.03 -3.69
CA THR A 39 24.43 -11.30 -2.45
C THR A 39 23.95 -12.22 -1.33
N GLY A 40 23.49 -13.43 -1.64
CA GLY A 40 22.87 -14.33 -0.68
C GLY A 40 21.47 -13.89 -0.22
N VAL A 41 20.82 -12.97 -0.93
CA VAL A 41 19.46 -12.52 -0.64
C VAL A 41 18.48 -13.68 -0.75
N LEU A 42 17.62 -13.85 0.27
CA LEU A 42 16.64 -14.95 0.35
C LEU A 42 15.21 -14.51 0.04
N ALA A 43 14.90 -13.22 0.17
CA ALA A 43 13.56 -12.68 0.00
C ALA A 43 13.58 -11.30 -0.66
N ILE A 44 12.57 -11.00 -1.46
CA ILE A 44 12.40 -9.72 -2.16
C ILE A 44 11.00 -9.17 -1.86
N VAL A 45 10.94 -7.91 -1.41
CA VAL A 45 9.68 -7.18 -1.26
C VAL A 45 9.26 -6.62 -2.62
N LEU A 46 8.01 -6.89 -3.01
CA LEU A 46 7.43 -6.53 -4.30
C LEU A 46 6.18 -5.69 -4.09
N GLY A 47 5.99 -4.70 -4.97
CA GLY A 47 4.80 -3.85 -5.02
C GLY A 47 3.65 -4.43 -5.87
N THR A 48 3.58 -5.77 -6.01
CA THR A 48 2.56 -6.45 -6.81
C THR A 48 1.19 -6.32 -6.14
N ARG A 49 0.15 -6.03 -6.92
CA ARG A 49 -1.26 -6.05 -6.50
C ARG A 49 -2.04 -7.11 -7.26
N ARG A 50 -3.16 -7.59 -6.71
CA ARG A 50 -4.01 -8.65 -7.28
C ARG A 50 -4.50 -8.34 -8.70
N GLY A 51 -4.67 -7.06 -9.03
CA GLY A 51 -5.05 -6.60 -10.38
C GLY A 51 -3.92 -6.60 -11.41
N ASP A 52 -2.68 -6.91 -11.03
CA ASP A 52 -1.54 -6.91 -11.95
C ASP A 52 -1.48 -8.21 -12.80
N PRO A 53 -1.01 -8.15 -14.07
CA PRO A 53 -1.07 -9.28 -15.01
C PRO A 53 -0.40 -10.60 -14.58
N ASN A 54 0.48 -10.56 -13.59
CA ASN A 54 1.26 -11.72 -13.14
C ASN A 54 0.98 -12.06 -11.66
N ALA A 55 -0.06 -11.47 -11.05
CA ALA A 55 -0.37 -11.65 -9.64
C ALA A 55 -1.24 -12.89 -9.34
N GLU A 56 -1.77 -13.54 -10.37
CA GLU A 56 -2.60 -14.72 -10.22
C GLU A 56 -1.86 -15.82 -9.44
N GLY A 57 -2.52 -16.35 -8.41
CA GLY A 57 -1.96 -17.38 -7.53
C GLY A 57 -0.86 -16.89 -6.57
N GLN A 58 -0.53 -15.60 -6.54
CA GLN A 58 0.39 -15.07 -5.54
C GLN A 58 -0.32 -14.85 -4.20
N GLU A 59 0.41 -15.11 -3.12
CA GLU A 59 0.02 -14.82 -1.74
C GLU A 59 0.93 -13.72 -1.16
N TYR A 60 0.67 -13.29 0.07
CA TYR A 60 1.52 -12.32 0.78
C TYR A 60 2.98 -12.80 0.89
N PHE A 61 3.17 -14.11 1.06
CA PHE A 61 4.46 -14.79 1.05
C PHE A 61 4.37 -15.99 0.13
N CYS A 62 5.10 -15.99 -0.97
CA CYS A 62 5.12 -17.15 -1.87
C CYS A 62 6.48 -17.31 -2.55
N PRO A 63 6.89 -18.55 -2.91
CA PRO A 63 8.12 -18.74 -3.66
C PRO A 63 8.05 -18.08 -5.04
N SER A 64 9.22 -17.80 -5.61
CA SER A 64 9.36 -17.50 -7.04
C SER A 64 8.73 -18.60 -7.90
N SER A 65 8.20 -18.23 -9.06
CA SER A 65 7.56 -19.17 -9.99
C SER A 65 8.59 -20.15 -10.57
N GLU A 66 8.09 -21.28 -11.08
CA GLU A 66 8.92 -22.23 -11.82
C GLU A 66 9.69 -21.54 -12.98
N GLY A 67 10.95 -21.91 -13.17
CA GLY A 67 11.84 -21.29 -14.15
C GLY A 67 12.48 -19.95 -13.72
N TRP A 68 12.16 -19.44 -12.53
CA TRP A 68 12.86 -18.30 -11.92
C TRP A 68 13.87 -18.77 -10.88
N PRO A 69 14.96 -18.00 -10.62
CA PRO A 69 15.86 -18.32 -9.52
C PRO A 69 15.08 -18.33 -8.19
N PRO A 70 15.42 -19.22 -7.25
CA PRO A 70 14.66 -19.40 -6.02
C PRO A 70 14.82 -18.20 -5.08
N PHE A 71 13.70 -17.57 -4.72
CA PHE A 71 13.62 -16.59 -3.62
C PHE A 71 12.18 -16.51 -3.08
N MET A 72 12.00 -15.97 -1.87
CA MET A 72 10.68 -15.66 -1.30
C MET A 72 10.18 -14.31 -1.83
N ARG A 73 9.00 -14.28 -2.45
CA ARG A 73 8.26 -13.04 -2.71
C ARG A 73 7.56 -12.60 -1.44
N ILE A 74 7.66 -11.32 -1.12
CA ILE A 74 6.90 -10.67 -0.06
C ILE A 74 6.05 -9.59 -0.74
N ASN A 75 4.72 -9.68 -0.67
CA ASN A 75 3.77 -8.79 -1.35
C ASN A 75 2.89 -8.02 -0.34
N PRO A 76 3.40 -7.00 0.38
CA PRO A 76 2.66 -6.35 1.48
C PRO A 76 1.39 -5.61 1.03
N VAL A 77 1.31 -5.24 -0.25
CA VAL A 77 0.22 -4.45 -0.83
C VAL A 77 -0.64 -5.28 -1.78
N LEU A 78 -0.62 -6.61 -1.65
CA LEU A 78 -1.29 -7.51 -2.61
C LEU A 78 -2.76 -7.17 -2.84
N ASP A 79 -3.48 -6.82 -1.78
CA ASP A 79 -4.91 -6.50 -1.84
C ASP A 79 -5.22 -5.01 -1.99
N TRP A 80 -4.20 -4.17 -2.19
CA TRP A 80 -4.43 -2.75 -2.44
C TRP A 80 -5.02 -2.56 -3.84
N THR A 81 -6.08 -1.77 -3.91
CA THR A 81 -6.67 -1.30 -5.16
C THR A 81 -5.87 -0.15 -5.76
N TYR A 82 -6.25 0.27 -6.97
CA TYR A 82 -5.73 1.52 -7.56
C TYR A 82 -5.95 2.72 -6.64
N HIS A 83 -7.14 2.81 -6.05
CA HIS A 83 -7.54 3.92 -5.20
C HIS A 83 -6.81 3.89 -3.86
N ASP A 84 -6.59 2.73 -3.25
CA ASP A 84 -5.82 2.63 -2.00
C ASP A 84 -4.40 3.18 -2.15
N VAL A 85 -3.73 2.85 -3.27
CA VAL A 85 -2.41 3.40 -3.59
C VAL A 85 -2.46 4.92 -3.62
N TRP A 86 -3.41 5.52 -4.35
CA TRP A 86 -3.49 6.98 -4.46
C TRP A 86 -3.90 7.65 -3.16
N THR A 87 -4.86 7.09 -2.44
CA THR A 87 -5.29 7.57 -1.12
C THR A 87 -4.10 7.63 -0.18
N PHE A 88 -3.32 6.54 -0.09
CA PHE A 88 -2.13 6.50 0.75
C PHE A 88 -1.06 7.51 0.31
N LEU A 89 -0.66 7.51 -0.97
CA LEU A 89 0.37 8.43 -1.46
C LEU A 89 0.00 9.90 -1.22
N ARG A 90 -1.27 10.25 -1.38
CA ARG A 90 -1.79 11.60 -1.17
C ARG A 90 -1.86 11.97 0.31
N ALA A 91 -2.42 11.11 1.14
CA ALA A 91 -2.57 11.34 2.57
C ALA A 91 -1.20 11.44 3.27
N ALA A 92 -0.29 10.53 2.94
CA ALA A 92 1.07 10.50 3.49
C ALA A 92 2.04 11.46 2.79
N LYS A 93 1.58 12.20 1.76
CA LYS A 93 2.38 13.13 0.95
C LYS A 93 3.68 12.49 0.42
N VAL A 94 3.60 11.22 0.04
CA VAL A 94 4.73 10.49 -0.51
C VAL A 94 5.02 11.01 -1.94
N PRO A 95 6.25 11.46 -2.24
CA PRO A 95 6.61 11.87 -3.59
C PRO A 95 6.41 10.72 -4.59
N TYR A 96 5.88 11.04 -5.77
CA TYR A 96 5.68 10.11 -6.88
C TYR A 96 6.17 10.70 -8.21
N CYS A 97 6.38 9.84 -9.20
CA CYS A 97 6.90 10.25 -10.52
C CYS A 97 5.95 11.24 -11.23
N ASP A 98 6.49 12.37 -11.72
CA ASP A 98 5.69 13.44 -12.33
C ASP A 98 4.89 13.01 -13.59
N LEU A 99 5.25 11.88 -14.21
CA LEU A 99 4.44 11.31 -15.29
C LEU A 99 2.99 11.06 -14.83
N TYR A 100 2.76 10.74 -13.57
CA TYR A 100 1.41 10.59 -13.04
C TYR A 100 0.62 11.91 -13.03
N ASN A 101 1.27 13.07 -12.90
CA ASN A 101 0.60 14.38 -13.06
C ASN A 101 0.21 14.66 -14.51
N ARG A 102 0.82 13.96 -15.47
CA ARG A 102 0.62 14.12 -16.92
C ARG A 102 -0.35 13.11 -17.51
N GLY A 103 -1.17 12.46 -16.67
CA GLY A 103 -2.21 11.53 -17.09
C GLY A 103 -1.75 10.10 -17.36
N TYR A 104 -0.49 9.75 -17.07
CA TYR A 104 -0.09 8.34 -17.09
C TYR A 104 -0.61 7.64 -15.85
N THR A 105 -1.33 6.53 -15.99
CA THR A 105 -1.90 5.77 -14.86
C THR A 105 -1.17 4.47 -14.58
N SER A 106 -0.30 4.05 -15.49
CA SER A 106 0.56 2.89 -15.36
C SER A 106 1.85 3.22 -16.11
N LEU A 107 3.04 2.87 -15.60
CA LEU A 107 4.34 3.15 -16.25
C LEU A 107 5.04 1.87 -16.73
N GLY A 108 5.29 1.77 -18.04
CA GLY A 108 5.83 0.59 -18.69
C GLY A 108 7.05 0.94 -19.54
N GLY A 109 7.21 0.28 -20.69
CA GLY A 109 8.24 0.64 -21.66
C GLY A 109 7.98 2.01 -22.30
N VAL A 110 9.05 2.69 -22.70
CA VAL A 110 8.99 4.05 -23.28
C VAL A 110 8.11 4.10 -24.53
N HIS A 111 8.05 3.00 -25.29
CA HIS A 111 7.35 2.93 -26.58
C HIS A 111 5.95 2.30 -26.49
N ASN A 112 5.56 1.75 -25.34
CA ASN A 112 4.28 1.03 -25.18
C ASN A 112 3.37 1.64 -24.11
N THR A 113 3.68 2.86 -23.68
CA THR A 113 2.97 3.57 -22.62
C THR A 113 2.54 4.95 -23.11
N LEU A 114 1.25 5.22 -23.03
CA LEU A 114 0.59 6.47 -23.37
C LEU A 114 -0.20 6.99 -22.14
N PRO A 115 -0.51 8.30 -22.08
CA PRO A 115 -1.46 8.82 -21.10
C PRO A 115 -2.81 8.11 -21.22
N ASN A 116 -3.51 7.96 -20.10
CA ASN A 116 -4.80 7.29 -20.07
C ASN A 116 -5.87 8.17 -20.72
N SER A 117 -6.52 7.67 -21.76
CA SER A 117 -7.57 8.40 -22.48
C SER A 117 -8.76 8.78 -21.59
N ALA A 118 -9.03 8.00 -20.54
CA ALA A 118 -10.09 8.31 -19.57
C ALA A 118 -9.81 9.59 -18.73
N LEU A 119 -8.56 10.08 -18.74
CA LEU A 119 -8.16 11.31 -18.07
C LEU A 119 -8.09 12.52 -19.01
N LYS A 120 -8.41 12.34 -20.30
CA LYS A 120 -8.32 13.42 -21.29
C LYS A 120 -9.42 14.44 -21.07
N LYS A 121 -9.05 15.72 -20.97
CA LYS A 121 -9.96 16.86 -20.84
C LYS A 121 -10.36 17.42 -22.20
N ALA A 122 -11.40 18.26 -22.22
CA ALA A 122 -11.92 18.89 -23.43
C ALA A 122 -10.89 19.77 -24.16
N ASP A 123 -9.97 20.39 -23.42
CA ASP A 123 -8.86 21.21 -23.95
C ASP A 123 -7.68 20.38 -24.52
N GLY A 124 -7.78 19.05 -24.49
CA GLY A 124 -6.75 18.13 -24.95
C GLY A 124 -5.66 17.81 -23.92
N SER A 125 -5.65 18.47 -22.75
CA SER A 125 -4.77 18.13 -21.63
C SER A 125 -5.26 16.87 -20.89
N PHE A 126 -4.46 16.39 -19.93
CA PHE A 126 -4.82 15.25 -19.10
C PHE A 126 -4.92 15.64 -17.64
N ALA A 127 -5.90 15.08 -16.93
CA ALA A 127 -5.95 15.13 -15.48
C ALA A 127 -4.86 14.22 -14.87
N PRO A 128 -4.39 14.50 -13.64
CA PRO A 128 -3.49 13.62 -12.91
C PRO A 128 -4.07 12.22 -12.70
N ALA A 129 -3.19 11.23 -12.54
CA ALA A 129 -3.52 9.82 -12.40
C ALA A 129 -4.53 9.54 -11.27
N HIS A 130 -4.33 10.14 -10.09
CA HIS A 130 -5.22 9.97 -8.93
C HIS A 130 -6.68 10.41 -9.19
N MET A 131 -6.96 11.11 -10.29
CA MET A 131 -8.33 11.47 -10.70
C MET A 131 -9.01 10.39 -11.57
N LEU A 132 -8.37 9.26 -11.84
CA LEU A 132 -8.97 8.17 -12.61
C LEU A 132 -10.09 7.53 -11.78
N ALA A 133 -11.33 7.71 -12.21
CA ALA A 133 -12.50 7.22 -11.50
C ALA A 133 -12.55 5.68 -11.44
N ASP A 134 -12.34 5.01 -12.57
CA ASP A 134 -12.36 3.55 -12.67
C ASP A 134 -10.94 2.98 -12.70
N GLY A 135 -10.53 2.37 -11.58
CA GLY A 135 -9.21 1.75 -11.41
C GLY A 135 -8.97 0.58 -12.37
N ARG A 136 -10.02 -0.06 -12.90
CA ARG A 136 -9.89 -1.13 -13.91
C ARG A 136 -9.27 -0.62 -15.20
N LEU A 137 -9.37 0.70 -15.45
CA LEU A 137 -8.77 1.36 -16.60
C LEU A 137 -7.30 1.74 -16.37
N GLU A 138 -6.68 1.39 -15.24
CA GLU A 138 -5.29 1.74 -14.89
C GLU A 138 -4.33 1.49 -16.07
N ARG A 139 -4.52 0.37 -16.78
CA ARG A 139 -3.63 -0.08 -17.87
C ARG A 139 -4.13 0.27 -19.27
N SER A 140 -5.21 1.03 -19.42
CA SER A 140 -5.78 1.42 -20.72
C SER A 140 -4.83 2.26 -21.59
N GLY A 141 -3.84 2.91 -20.97
CA GLY A 141 -2.75 3.60 -21.67
C GLY A 141 -1.64 2.68 -22.20
N ARG A 142 -1.74 1.35 -22.04
CA ARG A 142 -0.78 0.40 -22.59
C ARG A 142 -1.13 0.04 -24.02
N ALA A 143 -0.19 0.25 -24.94
CA ALA A 143 -0.34 -0.27 -26.30
C ALA A 143 -0.26 -1.81 -26.25
N THR A 144 -1.33 -2.50 -26.65
CA THR A 144 -1.27 -3.94 -26.91
C THR A 144 -0.65 -4.16 -28.29
N LYS A 145 0.15 -5.23 -28.46
CA LYS A 145 0.74 -5.60 -29.76
C LYS A 145 -0.31 -5.90 -30.86
N ASN A 146 -1.62 -5.90 -30.56
CA ASN A 146 -2.71 -6.14 -31.49
C ASN A 146 -4.01 -5.46 -31.02
N ARG A 147 -4.25 -4.20 -31.40
CA ARG A 147 -5.61 -3.64 -31.40
C ARG A 147 -5.90 -3.01 -32.76
N ARG A 148 -6.88 -3.57 -33.48
CA ARG A 148 -7.41 -2.96 -34.71
C ARG A 148 -8.03 -1.61 -34.35
N PRO A 149 -7.89 -0.58 -35.20
CA PRO A 149 -8.58 0.68 -35.03
C PRO A 149 -10.02 0.44 -35.45
N ASP A 150 -10.89 0.10 -34.50
CA ASP A 150 -12.35 0.29 -34.55
C ASP A 150 -12.99 -0.48 -33.38
N SER A 151 -13.02 0.17 -32.22
CA SER A 151 -14.09 -0.04 -31.24
C SER A 151 -14.17 1.25 -30.42
N LEU A 152 -15.18 2.06 -30.74
CA LEU A 152 -15.54 3.25 -30.00
C LEU A 152 -15.79 2.87 -28.53
N PRO A 153 -15.38 3.69 -27.55
CA PRO A 153 -15.79 3.48 -26.17
C PRO A 153 -17.31 3.71 -26.04
N ALA A 154 -17.94 2.85 -25.24
CA ALA A 154 -19.33 2.96 -24.85
C ALA A 154 -19.64 4.35 -24.27
N THR A 155 -20.86 4.80 -24.53
CA THR A 155 -21.44 6.09 -24.15
C THR A 155 -21.32 6.42 -22.65
N PRO A 156 -21.29 7.70 -22.25
CA PRO A 156 -21.13 8.15 -20.85
C PRO A 156 -22.35 7.90 -19.92
N ALA A 157 -23.22 6.95 -20.23
CA ALA A 157 -24.50 6.78 -19.54
C ALA A 157 -24.46 5.85 -18.33
N ASP A 158 -23.36 5.14 -18.08
CA ASP A 158 -23.20 4.27 -16.90
C ASP A 158 -22.03 4.75 -16.06
N VAL A 159 -22.16 5.95 -15.48
CA VAL A 159 -21.34 6.32 -14.31
C VAL A 159 -21.78 5.40 -13.17
N ALA A 160 -21.06 4.30 -13.00
CA ALA A 160 -21.18 3.48 -11.80
C ALA A 160 -21.06 4.39 -10.57
N PRO A 161 -21.88 4.19 -9.52
CA PRO A 161 -21.86 5.05 -8.35
C PRO A 161 -20.44 5.13 -7.79
N CYS A 162 -19.99 6.35 -7.48
CA CYS A 162 -18.83 6.54 -6.61
C CYS A 162 -19.06 5.68 -5.37
N ILE A 163 -18.26 4.62 -5.19
CA ILE A 163 -18.39 3.74 -4.03
C ILE A 163 -18.07 4.61 -2.83
N THR A 164 -19.12 5.01 -2.12
CA THR A 164 -19.02 5.76 -0.88
C THR A 164 -18.71 4.72 0.19
N LEU A 165 -17.44 4.58 0.55
CA LEU A 165 -17.03 3.69 1.63
C LEU A 165 -17.34 4.35 2.99
N SER A 166 -17.63 3.50 3.96
CA SER A 166 -17.87 3.86 5.35
C SER A 166 -16.66 3.48 6.20
N ALA A 167 -16.26 4.39 7.09
CA ALA A 167 -15.16 4.20 8.02
C ALA A 167 -15.62 4.29 9.48
N GLY A 168 -15.07 3.43 10.31
CA GLY A 168 -15.13 3.47 11.76
C GLY A 168 -13.77 3.87 12.32
N ILE A 169 -13.73 4.73 13.34
CA ILE A 169 -12.47 5.15 13.97
C ILE A 169 -12.46 4.69 15.43
N VAL A 170 -11.41 3.95 15.81
CA VAL A 170 -11.14 3.54 17.20
C VAL A 170 -9.95 4.35 17.71
N VAL A 171 -10.20 5.28 18.61
CA VAL A 171 -9.15 6.04 19.29
C VAL A 171 -8.77 5.28 20.57
N ILE A 172 -7.50 4.92 20.68
CA ILE A 172 -6.96 4.10 21.77
C ILE A 172 -6.01 4.98 22.57
N GLY A 173 -6.21 5.08 23.88
CA GLY A 173 -5.33 5.85 24.73
C GLY A 173 -5.98 6.28 26.05
N ASP A 174 -5.40 5.86 27.16
CA ASP A 174 -5.83 6.24 28.50
C ASP A 174 -5.72 7.76 28.75
N GLU A 175 -4.75 8.44 28.15
CA GLU A 175 -4.55 9.88 28.24
C GLU A 175 -5.64 10.69 27.52
N ILE A 176 -6.21 10.12 26.45
CA ILE A 176 -7.34 10.71 25.73
C ILE A 176 -8.61 10.58 26.56
N ILE A 177 -8.87 9.38 27.11
CA ILE A 177 -10.03 9.13 27.97
C ILE A 177 -9.97 9.94 29.26
N SER A 178 -8.79 10.02 29.89
CA SER A 178 -8.60 10.82 31.09
C SER A 178 -8.57 12.33 30.84
N GLY A 179 -8.64 12.78 29.58
CA GLY A 179 -8.63 14.19 29.19
C GLY A 179 -7.29 14.90 29.41
N LYS A 180 -6.22 14.16 29.71
CA LYS A 180 -4.85 14.71 29.81
C LYS A 180 -4.35 15.22 28.48
N VAL A 181 -4.78 14.60 27.39
CA VAL A 181 -4.45 14.96 26.02
C VAL A 181 -5.73 15.24 25.24
N THR A 182 -5.72 16.33 24.47
CA THR A 182 -6.82 16.63 23.55
C THR A 182 -6.64 15.83 22.26
N ASP A 183 -7.69 15.11 21.85
CA ASP A 183 -7.70 14.40 20.58
C ASP A 183 -7.64 15.36 19.39
N SER A 184 -6.56 15.26 18.63
CA SER A 184 -6.35 15.99 17.37
C SER A 184 -6.41 15.08 16.13
N ASN A 185 -6.44 13.76 16.34
CA ASN A 185 -6.41 12.77 15.27
C ASN A 185 -7.79 12.55 14.67
N THR A 186 -8.84 12.46 15.49
CA THR A 186 -10.22 12.27 14.98
C THR A 186 -10.65 13.41 14.05
N PRO A 187 -10.49 14.70 14.40
CA PRO A 187 -10.85 15.78 13.49
C PRO A 187 -10.05 15.76 12.18
N PHE A 188 -8.78 15.36 12.22
CA PHE A 188 -7.93 15.22 11.03
C PHE A 188 -8.44 14.09 10.12
N LEU A 189 -8.57 12.87 10.66
CA LEU A 189 -9.05 11.70 9.91
C LEU A 189 -10.43 11.95 9.29
N CYS A 190 -11.36 12.53 10.06
CA CYS A 190 -12.69 12.87 9.56
C CYS A 190 -12.68 13.86 8.39
N ARG A 191 -11.71 14.79 8.34
CA ARG A 191 -11.60 15.74 7.21
C ARG A 191 -11.02 15.07 5.97
N GLU A 192 -9.96 14.28 6.14
CA GLU A 192 -9.30 13.60 5.02
C GLU A 192 -10.22 12.54 4.37
N LEU A 193 -10.92 11.75 5.19
CA LEU A 193 -11.88 10.74 4.69
C LEU A 193 -13.04 11.39 3.91
N ARG A 194 -13.59 12.50 4.42
CA ARG A 194 -14.62 13.26 3.68
C ARG A 194 -14.08 13.84 2.38
N ALA A 195 -12.85 14.33 2.37
CA ALA A 195 -12.23 14.89 1.16
C ALA A 195 -12.07 13.86 0.03
N ILE A 196 -11.95 12.56 0.37
CA ILE A 196 -11.90 11.46 -0.60
C ILE A 196 -13.27 10.80 -0.87
N GLY A 197 -14.36 11.38 -0.34
CA GLY A 197 -15.73 10.90 -0.57
C GLY A 197 -16.17 9.75 0.34
N TRP A 198 -15.44 9.46 1.41
CA TRP A 198 -15.82 8.45 2.41
C TRP A 198 -16.65 9.09 3.52
N SER A 199 -17.54 8.29 4.11
CA SER A 199 -18.33 8.68 5.28
C SER A 199 -17.74 8.07 6.54
N VAL A 200 -17.62 8.85 7.62
CA VAL A 200 -17.27 8.31 8.93
C VAL A 200 -18.57 7.98 9.65
N ALA A 201 -18.84 6.69 9.84
CA ALA A 201 -20.09 6.22 10.44
C ALA A 201 -20.07 6.33 11.96
N LYS A 202 -18.92 6.02 12.59
CA LYS A 202 -18.79 5.96 14.04
C LYS A 202 -17.35 6.23 14.48
N VAL A 203 -17.21 6.91 15.60
CA VAL A 203 -15.93 7.10 16.30
C VAL A 203 -16.12 6.63 17.73
N VAL A 204 -15.21 5.81 18.23
CA VAL A 204 -15.19 5.31 19.61
C VAL A 204 -13.83 5.58 20.24
N MET A 205 -13.82 5.87 21.55
CA MET A 205 -12.61 6.02 22.36
C MET A 205 -12.57 4.87 23.36
N VAL A 206 -11.46 4.15 23.41
CA VAL A 206 -11.27 2.96 24.26
C VAL A 206 -9.96 3.04 25.05
N PRO A 207 -9.90 2.47 26.26
CA PRO A 207 -8.66 2.40 27.04
C PRO A 207 -7.67 1.44 26.38
N ASP A 208 -6.42 1.46 26.84
CA ASP A 208 -5.35 0.55 26.43
C ASP A 208 -5.53 -0.86 27.01
N GLU A 209 -6.68 -1.48 26.74
CA GLU A 209 -7.06 -2.80 27.23
C GLU A 209 -7.44 -3.73 26.08
N VAL A 210 -6.81 -4.91 26.03
CA VAL A 210 -7.01 -5.91 24.96
C VAL A 210 -8.49 -6.18 24.70
N ALA A 211 -9.27 -6.43 25.76
CA ALA A 211 -10.68 -6.78 25.64
C ALA A 211 -11.52 -5.62 25.09
N ALA A 212 -11.28 -4.40 25.56
CA ALA A 212 -12.02 -3.21 25.14
C ALA A 212 -11.77 -2.89 23.66
N ILE A 213 -10.49 -2.91 23.25
CA ILE A 213 -10.09 -2.69 21.85
C ILE A 213 -10.66 -3.80 20.96
N ALA A 214 -10.50 -5.07 21.36
CA ALA A 214 -10.94 -6.21 20.54
C ALA A 214 -12.46 -6.19 20.31
N GLN A 215 -13.23 -5.87 21.35
CA GLN A 215 -14.69 -5.76 21.26
C GLN A 215 -15.13 -4.68 20.27
N GLU A 216 -14.58 -3.48 20.37
CA GLU A 216 -14.97 -2.36 19.51
C GLU A 216 -14.47 -2.52 18.07
N VAL A 217 -13.27 -3.06 17.87
CA VAL A 217 -12.76 -3.39 16.53
C VAL A 217 -13.65 -4.44 15.86
N ALA A 218 -13.99 -5.52 16.56
CA ALA A 218 -14.87 -6.55 16.02
C ALA A 218 -16.27 -5.99 15.69
N ALA A 219 -16.85 -5.21 16.59
CA ALA A 219 -18.16 -4.58 16.39
C ALA A 219 -18.14 -3.65 15.16
N LEU A 220 -17.19 -2.70 15.10
CA LEU A 220 -17.08 -1.78 13.98
C LEU A 220 -16.81 -2.50 12.66
N SER A 221 -15.97 -3.53 12.67
CA SER A 221 -15.66 -4.28 11.44
C SER A 221 -16.89 -4.97 10.82
N SER A 222 -17.95 -5.18 11.61
CA SER A 222 -19.24 -5.68 11.11
C SER A 222 -20.19 -4.59 10.59
N GLU A 223 -19.93 -3.33 10.93
CA GLU A 223 -20.79 -2.17 10.64
C GLU A 223 -20.27 -1.29 9.49
N VAL A 224 -18.96 -1.31 9.25
CA VAL A 224 -18.29 -0.42 8.29
C VAL A 224 -17.35 -1.17 7.34
N ASP A 225 -17.01 -0.54 6.21
CA ASP A 225 -16.10 -1.11 5.24
C ASP A 225 -14.64 -1.10 5.72
N VAL A 226 -14.24 -0.07 6.49
CA VAL A 226 -12.87 0.11 6.98
C VAL A 226 -12.85 0.57 8.44
N VAL A 227 -12.07 -0.11 9.28
CA VAL A 227 -11.78 0.34 10.66
C VAL A 227 -10.38 0.93 10.72
N LEU A 228 -10.28 2.16 11.21
CA LEU A 228 -9.01 2.86 11.45
C LEU A 228 -8.78 2.96 12.96
N THR A 229 -7.61 2.55 13.43
CA THR A 229 -7.19 2.82 14.81
C THR A 229 -6.31 4.07 14.87
N SER A 230 -6.40 4.81 15.97
CA SER A 230 -5.54 5.96 16.25
C SER A 230 -5.06 5.90 17.69
N GLY A 231 -3.75 5.81 17.88
CA GLY A 231 -3.15 5.38 19.15
C GLY A 231 -2.84 3.88 19.11
N GLY A 232 -2.01 3.41 20.06
CA GLY A 232 -1.75 1.97 20.15
C GLY A 232 -0.88 1.37 19.04
N VAL A 233 0.09 2.12 18.50
CA VAL A 233 1.24 1.50 17.78
C VAL A 233 2.58 2.10 18.25
N GLY A 234 2.62 2.55 19.50
CA GLY A 234 3.82 3.08 20.14
C GLY A 234 4.86 1.98 20.39
N PRO A 235 6.15 2.33 20.56
CA PRO A 235 7.19 1.36 20.95
C PRO A 235 7.06 0.92 22.42
N THR A 236 6.02 1.37 23.12
CA THR A 236 5.88 1.23 24.57
C THR A 236 5.38 -0.16 24.93
N LEU A 237 5.82 -0.64 26.08
CA LEU A 237 5.58 -2.01 26.55
C LEU A 237 4.10 -2.29 26.92
N ASP A 238 3.33 -1.23 27.09
CA ASP A 238 1.89 -1.21 27.40
C ASP A 238 1.00 -1.21 26.17
N ASP A 239 1.56 -1.17 24.95
CA ASP A 239 0.76 -1.20 23.74
C ASP A 239 0.25 -2.60 23.40
N VAL A 240 -1.06 -2.76 23.60
CA VAL A 240 -1.77 -4.04 23.46
C VAL A 240 -2.62 -4.12 22.19
N THR A 241 -2.56 -3.12 21.32
CA THR A 241 -3.48 -2.96 20.19
C THR A 241 -3.37 -4.09 19.17
N MET A 242 -2.15 -4.50 18.83
CA MET A 242 -1.93 -5.60 17.89
C MET A 242 -2.47 -6.94 18.43
N GLU A 243 -2.32 -7.15 19.74
CA GLU A 243 -2.85 -8.32 20.43
C GLU A 243 -4.38 -8.29 20.43
N ALA A 244 -4.98 -7.12 20.68
CA ALA A 244 -6.42 -6.92 20.62
C ALA A 244 -7.01 -7.13 19.22
N VAL A 245 -6.35 -6.63 18.17
CA VAL A 245 -6.78 -6.85 16.78
C VAL A 245 -6.71 -8.33 16.42
N ALA A 246 -5.65 -9.03 16.82
CA ALA A 246 -5.55 -10.48 16.62
C ALA A 246 -6.70 -11.21 17.33
N GLN A 247 -7.01 -10.83 18.58
CA GLN A 247 -8.15 -11.37 19.33
C GLN A 247 -9.50 -11.07 18.65
N ALA A 248 -9.70 -9.86 18.13
CA ALA A 248 -10.95 -9.45 17.46
C ALA A 248 -11.30 -10.35 16.26
N PHE A 249 -10.27 -10.81 15.53
CA PHE A 249 -10.45 -11.65 14.34
C PHE A 249 -10.14 -13.13 14.57
N GLY A 250 -9.89 -13.55 15.82
CA GLY A 250 -9.54 -14.94 16.15
C GLY A 250 -8.26 -15.43 15.49
N THR A 251 -7.30 -14.54 15.24
CA THR A 251 -6.02 -14.86 14.60
C THR A 251 -4.89 -14.91 15.63
N ASN A 252 -3.77 -15.55 15.26
CA ASN A 252 -2.59 -15.61 16.11
C ASN A 252 -1.66 -14.44 15.82
N LEU A 253 -1.23 -13.72 16.86
CA LEU A 253 -0.18 -12.72 16.76
C LEU A 253 1.20 -13.40 16.71
N ILE A 254 1.91 -13.28 15.59
CA ILE A 254 3.25 -13.86 15.42
C ILE A 254 4.31 -12.82 15.83
N ARG A 255 5.10 -13.13 16.86
CA ARG A 255 6.27 -12.33 17.26
C ARG A 255 7.54 -12.92 16.66
N TRP A 256 8.15 -12.23 15.70
CA TRP A 256 9.46 -12.61 15.18
C TRP A 256 10.57 -12.08 16.09
N VAL A 257 11.32 -12.98 16.72
CA VAL A 257 12.53 -12.62 17.44
C VAL A 257 13.72 -12.85 16.52
N HIS A 258 14.38 -11.77 16.11
CA HIS A 258 15.67 -11.89 15.42
C HIS A 258 16.69 -12.46 16.42
N LYS A 259 17.07 -13.73 16.26
CA LYS A 259 18.22 -14.29 16.96
C LYS A 259 19.47 -13.68 16.31
N THR A 260 19.99 -12.60 16.87
CA THR A 260 21.40 -12.27 16.67
C THR A 260 22.22 -13.46 17.16
N SER A 261 23.02 -14.03 16.27
CA SER A 261 24.01 -15.04 16.64
C SER A 261 25.14 -14.35 17.40
N ASP A 262 24.96 -14.11 18.70
CA ASP A 262 26.05 -13.67 19.56
C ASP A 262 26.57 -14.84 20.40
N ARG A 263 27.85 -15.14 20.18
CA ARG A 263 28.61 -16.03 21.05
C ARG A 263 28.81 -15.31 22.38
N GLY A 264 28.00 -15.67 23.38
CA GLY A 264 28.34 -15.54 24.80
C GLY A 264 28.23 -14.15 25.43
N ALA A 265 27.04 -13.78 25.90
CA ALA A 265 26.82 -12.98 27.13
C ALA A 265 25.32 -12.95 27.50
N PRO A 266 24.95 -12.81 28.79
CA PRO A 266 23.54 -12.85 29.21
C PRO A 266 22.84 -11.47 29.15
N ARG A 267 21.64 -11.50 28.54
CA ARG A 267 20.47 -10.59 28.61
C ARG A 267 20.67 -9.08 28.85
N ALA A 268 20.22 -8.29 27.87
CA ALA A 268 19.26 -7.20 28.06
C ALA A 268 18.42 -7.05 26.77
N THR A 269 17.10 -6.95 26.91
CA THR A 269 16.13 -6.87 25.81
C THR A 269 15.89 -5.43 25.34
N HIS A 270 15.48 -5.30 24.07
CA HIS A 270 14.89 -4.15 23.33
C HIS A 270 15.78 -3.51 22.24
N PRO A 271 15.21 -2.99 21.13
CA PRO A 271 13.79 -2.73 20.83
C PRO A 271 13.20 -3.48 19.60
N ASN A 272 11.89 -3.65 19.65
CA ASN A 272 11.05 -4.31 18.65
C ASN A 272 10.50 -3.31 17.64
N THR A 273 10.35 -3.74 16.39
CA THR A 273 9.54 -3.05 15.38
C THR A 273 8.37 -3.98 15.02
N PHE A 274 7.15 -3.47 15.13
CA PHE A 274 5.89 -4.22 14.96
C PHE A 274 5.36 -4.10 13.52
N ARG A 275 4.80 -5.18 12.94
CA ARG A 275 3.91 -5.13 11.77
C ARG A 275 2.87 -6.26 11.79
N LEU A 276 1.66 -5.91 11.34
CA LEU A 276 0.55 -6.80 10.96
C LEU A 276 0.93 -7.69 9.77
#